data_AF-A0A9Q9DDU9-F1
#
_entry.id   AF-A0A9Q9DDU9-F1
#
_cell.length_a   1.000
_cell.length_b   1.000
_cell.length_c   1.000
_cell.angle_alpha   90.00
_cell.angle_beta   90.00
_cell.angle_gamma   90.00
#
_symmetry.space_group_name_H-M   'P 1'
#
loop_
_entity.id
_entity.type
_entity.pdbx_description
1 polymer ?
#
loop_
_entity_poly.entity_id
_entity_poly.type
_entity_poly.pdbx_seq_one_letter_code
_entity_poly.pdbx_strand_id
1 'polypeptide(L)' 'MITGPDLLQISLARINMERSEIEEAGVIDKGIDGDKAWSNFGRDIDTFIVKLPQSRLAAFAAMIQRRANRQR' A
#
# COMPACT_ATOMS: atom_id res chain seq x y z
N MET A 1 -2.91 -3.54 -17.59
CA MET A 1 -4.15 -2.75 -17.45
C MET A 1 -4.77 -3.15 -16.12
N ILE A 2 -4.92 -2.19 -15.19
CA ILE A 2 -5.58 -2.44 -13.90
C ILE A 2 -7.08 -2.60 -14.17
N THR A 3 -7.70 -3.64 -13.59
CA THR A 3 -9.13 -3.95 -13.76
C THR A 3 -9.96 -3.47 -12.56
N GLY A 4 -11.29 -3.40 -12.72
CA GLY A 4 -12.21 -3.04 -11.62
C GLY A 4 -12.06 -3.91 -10.36
N PRO A 5 -11.92 -5.24 -10.48
CA PRO A 5 -11.58 -6.11 -9.35
C PRO A 5 -10.23 -5.81 -8.69
N ASP A 6 -9.22 -5.40 -9.46
CA ASP A 6 -7.92 -4.99 -8.90
C ASP A 6 -8.09 -3.71 -8.05
N LEU A 7 -8.89 -2.75 -8.53
CA LEU A 7 -9.23 -1.54 -7.76
C LEU A 7 -10.02 -1.87 -6.49
N LEU A 8 -10.97 -2.80 -6.55
CA LEU A 8 -11.74 -3.24 -5.39
C LEU A 8 -10.85 -3.97 -4.36
N GLN A 9 -9.92 -4.82 -4.81
CA GLN A 9 -8.94 -5.46 -3.92
C GLN A 9 -8.00 -4.44 -3.28
N ILE A 10 -7.52 -3.44 -4.02
CA ILE A 10 -6.70 -2.34 -3.50
C ILE A 10 -7.51 -1.53 -2.46
N SER A 11 -8.78 -1.23 -2.76
CA SER A 11 -9.65 -0.46 -1.87
C SER A 11 -10.04 -1.22 -0.60
N LEU A 12 -10.27 -2.54 -0.69
CA LEU A 12 -10.52 -3.40 0.47
C LEU A 12 -9.27 -3.63 1.32
N ALA A 13 -8.09 -3.70 0.68
CA ALA A 13 -6.82 -3.79 1.38
C ALA A 13 -6.55 -2.54 2.23
N ARG A 14 -6.99 -1.35 1.77
CA ARG A 14 -6.87 -0.07 2.48
C ARG A 14 -7.61 -0.06 3.83
N ILE A 15 -8.73 -0.77 3.96
CA ILE A 15 -9.60 -0.70 5.15
C ILE A 15 -8.98 -1.41 6.36
N ASN A 16 -8.01 -2.31 6.16
CA ASN A 16 -7.41 -3.10 7.24
C ASN A 16 -5.87 -3.09 7.26
N MET A 17 -5.22 -2.20 6.51
CA MET A 17 -3.75 -2.11 6.52
C MET A 17 -3.28 -1.29 7.72
N GLU A 18 -2.49 -1.92 8.58
CA GLU A 18 -1.81 -1.24 9.67
C GLU A 18 -0.57 -0.53 9.15
N ARG A 19 -0.23 0.60 9.78
CA ARG A 19 0.98 1.36 9.44
C ARG A 19 2.24 0.48 9.48
N SER A 20 2.34 -0.36 10.51
CA SER A 20 3.48 -1.26 10.70
C SER A 20 3.67 -2.23 9.54
N GLU A 21 2.58 -2.73 8.93
CA GLU A 21 2.66 -3.65 7.79
C GLU A 21 3.26 -2.96 6.56
N ILE A 22 2.89 -1.68 6.31
CA ILE A 22 3.38 -0.88 5.20
C ILE A 22 4.86 -0.48 5.40
N GLU A 23 5.22 -0.18 6.64
CA GLU A 23 6.58 0.09 7.07
C GLU A 23 7.49 -1.15 6.96
N GLU A 24 7.02 -2.31 7.41
CA GLU A 24 7.74 -3.59 7.31
C GLU A 24 7.93 -4.04 5.87
N ALA A 25 6.95 -3.78 5.02
CA ALA A 25 7.06 -4.03 3.59
C ALA A 25 8.02 -3.07 2.88
N GLY A 26 8.46 -1.97 3.53
CA GLY A 26 9.33 -0.97 2.92
C GLY A 26 8.61 -0.07 1.91
N VAL A 27 7.28 0.02 1.99
CA VAL A 27 6.45 0.87 1.13
C VAL A 27 6.51 2.33 1.60
N ILE A 28 6.68 2.54 2.91
CA ILE A 28 6.99 3.84 3.51
C ILE A 28 8.16 3.69 4.49
N ASP A 29 8.78 4.80 4.85
CA ASP A 29 9.83 4.83 5.86
C ASP A 29 9.27 4.54 7.26
N LYS A 30 10.10 4.03 8.17
CA LYS A 30 9.69 3.68 9.52
C LYS A 30 9.62 4.90 10.42
N GLY A 31 8.64 4.94 11.33
CA GLY A 31 8.56 5.99 12.34
C GLY A 31 8.33 7.37 11.71
N ILE A 32 8.84 8.43 12.33
CA ILE A 32 8.49 9.83 11.99
C ILE A 32 8.73 10.15 10.50
N ASP A 33 9.76 9.55 9.89
CA ASP A 33 10.07 9.74 8.47
C ASP A 33 8.96 9.23 7.53
N GLY A 34 8.17 8.27 8.00
CA GLY A 34 7.00 7.72 7.31
C GLY A 34 5.69 8.48 7.54
N ASP A 35 5.62 9.40 8.50
CA ASP A 35 4.35 10.01 8.94
C ASP A 35 3.58 10.69 7.81
N LYS A 36 4.31 11.43 6.97
CA LYS A 36 3.73 12.12 5.81
C LYS A 36 3.24 11.13 4.76
N ALA A 37 3.99 10.06 4.52
CA ALA A 37 3.63 9.03 3.56
C ALA A 37 2.41 8.23 4.05
N TRP A 38 2.35 7.90 5.35
CA TRP A 38 1.20 7.29 6.01
C TRP A 38 -0.05 8.16 5.95
N SER A 39 0.09 9.46 6.24
CA SER A 39 -1.02 10.42 6.12
C SER A 39 -1.56 10.51 4.70
N ASN A 40 -0.68 10.50 3.69
CA ASN A 40 -1.07 10.52 2.29
C ASN A 40 -1.75 9.21 1.87
N PHE A 41 -1.25 8.05 2.33
CA PHE A 41 -1.88 6.76 2.11
C PHE A 41 -3.34 6.75 2.62
N GLY A 42 -3.58 7.28 3.82
CA GLY A 42 -4.92 7.40 4.41
C GLY A 42 -5.82 8.47 3.79
N ARG A 43 -5.26 9.53 3.20
CA ARG A 43 -6.03 10.65 2.63
C ARG A 43 -6.31 10.51 1.13
N ASP A 44 -5.30 10.14 0.35
CA ASP A 44 -5.33 10.11 -1.11
C ASP A 44 -4.40 8.99 -1.64
N ILE A 45 -4.97 7.79 -1.72
CA ILE A 45 -4.24 6.58 -2.10
C ILE A 45 -3.82 6.57 -3.58
N ASP A 46 -4.62 7.19 -4.45
CA ASP A 46 -4.35 7.22 -5.89
C ASP A 46 -3.09 8.05 -6.16
N THR A 47 -3.04 9.25 -5.58
CA THR A 47 -1.85 10.11 -5.66
C THR A 47 -0.65 9.46 -4.95
N PHE A 48 -0.87 8.77 -3.84
CA PHE A 48 0.17 8.03 -3.14
C PHE A 48 0.82 6.99 -4.06
N ILE A 49 0.02 6.11 -4.68
CA ILE A 49 0.50 5.04 -5.58
C ILE A 49 1.23 5.63 -6.79
N VAL A 50 0.66 6.65 -7.44
CA VAL A 50 1.26 7.26 -8.64
C VAL A 50 2.61 7.91 -8.35
N LYS A 51 2.81 8.43 -7.13
CA LYS A 51 4.06 9.09 -6.72
C LYS A 51 5.07 8.16 -6.06
N LEU A 52 4.74 6.88 -5.87
CA LEU A 52 5.69 5.94 -5.28
C LEU A 52 6.88 5.69 -6.22
N PRO A 53 8.12 5.72 -5.71
CA PRO A 53 9.26 5.18 -6.43
C PRO A 53 9.02 3.73 -6.84
N GLN A 54 9.57 3.31 -7.98
CA GLN A 54 9.32 1.98 -8.55
C GLN A 54 9.65 0.83 -7.59
N SER A 55 10.69 0.98 -6.76
CA SER A 55 11.05 0.00 -5.72
C SER A 55 9.96 -0.14 -4.64
N ARG A 56 9.37 0.97 -4.19
CA ARG A 56 8.30 0.98 -3.19
C ARG A 56 6.97 0.51 -3.78
N LEU A 57 6.72 0.80 -5.06
CA LEU A 57 5.58 0.26 -5.80
C LEU A 57 5.65 -1.27 -5.88
N ALA A 58 6.83 -1.82 -6.20
CA ALA A 58 7.04 -3.27 -6.25
C ALA A 58 6.83 -3.91 -4.87
N ALA A 59 7.32 -3.27 -3.81
CA ALA A 59 7.07 -3.70 -2.43
C ALA A 59 5.57 -3.69 -2.07
N PHE A 60 4.84 -2.66 -2.50
CA PHE A 60 3.41 -2.52 -2.25
C PHE A 60 2.61 -3.61 -2.97
N ALA A 61 2.93 -3.88 -4.24
CA ALA A 61 2.33 -4.96 -5.01
C ALA A 61 2.60 -6.33 -4.37
N ALA A 62 3.83 -6.60 -3.94
CA ALA A 62 4.19 -7.85 -3.27
C ALA A 62 3.43 -8.03 -1.94
N MET A 63 3.26 -6.95 -1.17
CA MET A 63 2.49 -6.96 0.07
C MET A 63 1.01 -7.30 -0.18
N ILE A 64 0.38 -6.66 -1.17
CA ILE A 64 -1.02 -6.94 -1.56
C ILE A 64 -1.17 -8.40 -1.99
N GLN A 65 -0.26 -8.92 -2.83
CA GLN A 65 -0.30 -10.32 -3.27
C GLN A 65 -0.18 -11.31 -2.11
N ARG A 66 0.76 -11.08 -1.17
CA ARG A 66 0.89 -11.92 0.03
C ARG A 66 -0.38 -11.94 0.86
N ARG A 67 -1.05 -10.79 0.98
CA ARG A 67 -2.28 -10.65 1.76
C ARG A 67 -3.45 -11.35 1.08
N ALA A 68 -3.59 -11.21 -0.23
CA ALA A 68 -4.60 -11.93 -1.03
C ALA A 68 -4.44 -13.46 -0.90
N ASN A 69 -3.20 -13.95 -0.84
CA ASN A 69 -2.91 -15.37 -0.67
C ASN A 69 -3.19 -15.90 0.75
N ARG A 70 -3.14 -15.06 1.80
CA ARG A 70 -3.50 -15.46 3.17
C ARG A 70 -5.01 -15.58 3.40
N GLN A 71 -5.82 -14.96 2.54
CA GLN A 71 -7.29 -14.95 2.65
C GLN A 71 -7.97 -16.04 1.80
N ARG A 72 -7.18 -16.85 1.07
CA ARG A 72 -7.63 -18.05 0.35
C ARG A 72 -7.35 -19.29 1.18
#